data_AF-A0A950Z254-F1
#
_entry.id   AF-A0A950Z254-F1
#
_cell.length_a   1.000
_cell.length_b   1.000
_cell.length_c   1.000
_cell.angle_alpha   90.00
_cell.angle_beta   90.00
_cell.angle_gamma   90.00
#
_symmetry.space_group_name_H-M   'P 1'
#
loop_
_entity.id
_entity.type
_entity.pdbx_description
1 polymer ?
#
loop_
_entity_poly.entity_id
_entity_poly.type
_entity_poly.pdbx_seq_one_letter_code
_entity_poly.pdbx_strand_id
1 'polypeptide(L)'
;MKTGSSYNLVVRSERPFAEGSRVQCVVTGCSSTTHNFGDFQRSFTMRQNCTFQILAPSIARPTNSFARLKSDKQSYNHLLASMQRLRARVYLKDGAIQPWEIDNDGRFHMPGDEQCWHLLLVDDAKEVVGCARYLVHDKNVRYENLRVSHSPLAKDASWGEKLRTAVDSDLQRARAEGLCYVEVGGWALAEEWRNTKAALEILV
;
A
#
# COMPACT_ATOMS: atom_id res chain seq x y z
N MET A 1 9.85 26.33 24.71
CA MET A 1 9.74 26.75 23.29
C MET A 1 10.09 25.52 22.44
N LYS A 2 9.08 24.74 22.02
CA LYS A 2 8.53 24.64 20.64
C LYS A 2 9.60 24.50 19.55
N THR A 3 9.72 23.30 18.97
CA THR A 3 9.35 22.98 17.57
C THR A 3 9.38 21.46 17.37
N GLY A 4 8.22 20.82 17.37
CA GLY A 4 8.03 19.44 16.90
C GLY A 4 7.71 19.48 15.41
N SER A 5 8.50 18.78 14.60
CA SER A 5 8.29 18.70 13.14
C SER A 5 7.19 17.69 12.84
N SER A 6 6.04 18.19 12.38
CA SER A 6 4.93 17.41 11.84
C SER A 6 5.26 17.01 10.40
N TYR A 7 5.24 15.71 10.07
CA TYR A 7 5.38 15.26 8.69
C TYR A 7 4.00 15.25 8.03
N ASN A 8 3.80 16.14 7.05
CA ASN A 8 2.63 16.16 6.19
C ASN A 8 2.71 14.99 5.19
N LEU A 9 1.69 14.14 5.18
CA LEU A 9 1.40 13.23 4.07
C LEU A 9 0.79 14.09 2.95
N VAL A 10 1.58 14.46 1.94
CA VAL A 10 1.07 15.13 0.74
C VAL A 10 1.01 14.10 -0.39
N VAL A 11 -0.18 13.58 -0.62
CA VAL A 11 -0.53 12.87 -1.86
C VAL A 11 -0.81 13.95 -2.91
N ARG A 12 0.11 14.17 -3.86
CA ARG A 12 -0.16 15.03 -5.02
C ARG A 12 -1.05 14.26 -6.00
N SER A 13 -2.35 14.56 -5.97
CA SER A 13 -3.30 14.26 -7.04
C SER A 13 -3.29 15.43 -8.03
N GLU A 14 -3.28 15.14 -9.34
CA GLU A 14 -3.27 16.14 -10.41
C GLU A 14 -4.62 16.88 -10.60
N ARG A 15 -5.50 16.87 -9.59
CA ARG A 15 -6.66 17.78 -9.51
C ARG A 15 -6.78 18.36 -8.11
N PRO A 16 -7.14 19.65 -7.97
CA PRO A 16 -7.25 20.29 -6.66
C PRO A 16 -8.28 19.54 -5.81
N PHE A 17 -7.81 18.92 -4.73
CA PHE A 17 -8.69 18.46 -3.66
C PHE A 17 -9.32 19.70 -3.03
N ALA A 18 -10.62 19.88 -3.26
CA ALA A 18 -11.39 20.94 -2.60
C ALA A 18 -11.27 20.81 -1.08
N GLU A 19 -11.19 21.97 -0.42
CA GLU A 19 -11.28 22.12 1.04
C GLU A 19 -12.43 21.25 1.58
N GLY A 20 -12.10 20.28 2.44
CA GLY A 20 -13.09 19.33 2.99
C GLY A 20 -12.92 17.86 2.59
N SER A 21 -11.85 17.49 1.88
CA SER A 21 -11.55 16.10 1.54
C SER A 21 -11.14 15.28 2.78
N ARG A 22 -12.14 14.66 3.42
CA ARG A 22 -12.00 13.73 4.55
C ARG A 22 -11.38 12.42 4.05
N VAL A 23 -10.13 12.12 4.41
CA VAL A 23 -9.63 10.74 4.40
C VAL A 23 -10.39 9.99 5.50
N GLN A 24 -11.38 9.20 5.10
CA GLN A 24 -12.12 8.35 6.03
C GLN A 24 -11.26 7.14 6.40
N CYS A 25 -10.70 7.17 7.61
CA CYS A 25 -10.30 5.94 8.30
C CYS A 25 -11.58 5.26 8.79
N VAL A 26 -12.06 4.22 8.10
CA VAL A 26 -13.28 3.50 8.48
C VAL A 26 -12.93 2.41 9.50
N VAL A 27 -13.34 2.64 10.74
CA VAL A 27 -13.69 1.61 11.73
C VAL A 27 -15.22 1.49 11.69
N THR A 28 -15.70 0.26 11.70
CA THR A 28 -17.05 -0.17 11.34
C THR A 28 -18.20 0.61 12.01
N GLY A 29 -19.30 0.79 11.27
CA GLY A 29 -20.61 1.20 11.76
C GLY A 29 -21.70 0.80 10.76
N CYS A 30 -22.57 -0.12 11.17
CA CYS A 30 -23.66 -0.70 10.38
C CYS A 30 -24.88 0.23 10.38
N SER A 31 -25.60 0.35 9.25
CA SER A 31 -27.01 0.77 9.22
C SER A 31 -27.67 0.31 7.91
N SER A 32 -28.61 -0.62 8.04
CA SER A 32 -29.43 -1.16 6.96
C SER A 32 -30.69 -0.31 6.73
N THR A 33 -31.03 0.00 5.48
CA THR A 33 -32.45 0.01 5.04
C THR A 33 -32.55 -0.13 3.52
N THR A 34 -33.59 -0.84 3.10
CA THR A 34 -33.95 -1.36 1.76
C THR A 34 -34.35 -0.29 0.75
N HIS A 35 -34.23 -0.60 -0.55
CA HIS A 35 -35.31 -0.52 -1.56
C HIS A 35 -34.88 -1.21 -2.88
N ASN A 36 -35.80 -1.98 -3.47
CA ASN A 36 -35.66 -2.81 -4.69
C ASN A 36 -35.77 -1.96 -5.98
N PHE A 37 -35.15 -2.39 -7.08
CA PHE A 37 -35.75 -2.44 -8.43
C PHE A 37 -34.80 -3.11 -9.46
N GLY A 38 -35.31 -4.13 -10.18
CA GLY A 38 -35.14 -4.33 -11.63
C GLY A 38 -33.91 -5.06 -12.19
N ASP A 39 -34.17 -6.23 -12.80
CA ASP A 39 -33.27 -7.20 -13.44
C ASP A 39 -32.35 -6.71 -14.58
N PHE A 40 -31.09 -7.16 -14.54
CA PHE A 40 -30.41 -7.79 -15.69
C PHE A 40 -29.31 -8.75 -15.20
N GLN A 41 -29.57 -10.05 -15.32
CA GLN A 41 -28.80 -11.12 -14.68
C GLN A 41 -27.58 -11.52 -15.52
N ARG A 42 -26.41 -10.97 -15.19
CA ARG A 42 -25.15 -11.73 -15.20
C ARG A 42 -24.69 -11.84 -13.75
N SER A 43 -24.89 -13.02 -13.19
CA SER A 43 -24.46 -13.39 -11.83
C SER A 43 -22.93 -13.33 -11.72
N PHE A 44 -22.39 -12.16 -11.38
CA PHE A 44 -21.13 -12.04 -10.67
C PHE A 44 -21.48 -11.61 -9.26
N THR A 45 -21.50 -12.55 -8.32
CA THR A 45 -21.86 -12.32 -6.92
C THR A 45 -20.73 -11.57 -6.21
N MET A 46 -20.50 -10.31 -6.57
CA MET A 46 -19.65 -9.40 -5.80
C MET A 46 -20.47 -8.86 -4.62
N ARG A 47 -20.62 -9.70 -3.59
CA ARG A 47 -21.09 -9.30 -2.26
C ARG A 47 -20.21 -9.93 -1.19
N GLN A 48 -18.90 -9.74 -1.28
CA GLN A 48 -18.05 -9.87 -0.11
C GLN A 48 -17.77 -8.47 0.40
N ASN A 49 -18.13 -8.18 1.65
CA ASN A 49 -17.82 -6.88 2.22
C ASN A 49 -16.32 -6.85 2.46
N CYS A 50 -15.64 -5.93 1.79
CA CYS A 50 -14.25 -5.63 2.11
C CYS A 50 -14.16 -4.32 2.88
N THR A 51 -13.17 -4.26 3.75
CA THR A 51 -12.83 -3.09 4.54
C THR A 51 -11.43 -2.63 4.20
N PHE A 52 -11.26 -1.31 4.09
CA PHE A 52 -9.95 -0.72 3.89
C PHE A 52 -9.26 -0.51 5.24
N GLN A 53 -8.03 -0.98 5.36
CA GLN A 53 -7.21 -0.85 6.56
C GLN A 53 -5.83 -0.31 6.22
N ILE A 54 -5.31 0.57 7.07
CA ILE A 54 -3.93 1.05 6.97
C ILE A 54 -3.13 0.41 8.11
N LEU A 55 -2.11 -0.36 7.74
CA LEU A 55 -1.16 -0.92 8.69
C LEU A 55 0.06 0.02 8.76
N ALA A 56 0.25 0.67 9.91
CA ALA A 56 1.39 1.56 10.14
C ALA A 56 2.68 0.75 10.35
N PRO A 57 3.87 1.32 10.06
CA PRO A 57 5.13 0.69 10.41
C PRO A 57 5.20 0.32 11.89
N SER A 58 5.84 -0.80 12.22
CA SER A 58 6.00 -1.29 13.60
C SER A 58 6.69 -0.27 14.54
N ILE A 59 7.56 0.58 13.98
CA ILE A 59 8.29 1.63 14.69
C ILE A 59 7.53 2.96 14.73
N ALA A 60 6.42 3.09 14.01
CA ALA A 60 5.68 4.33 13.94
C ALA A 60 5.03 4.63 15.30
N ARG A 61 5.25 5.85 15.78
CA ARG A 61 4.50 6.35 16.94
C ARG A 61 3.17 6.88 16.44
N PRO A 62 2.04 6.44 17.02
CA PRO A 62 0.76 6.97 16.62
C PRO A 62 0.72 8.48 16.85
N THR A 63 0.34 9.22 15.82
CA THR A 63 -0.03 10.63 15.97
C THR A 63 -1.55 10.71 16.07
N ASN A 64 -2.07 11.67 16.82
CA ASN A 64 -3.52 11.87 17.01
C ASN A 64 -4.26 12.30 15.73
N SER A 65 -3.59 12.29 14.57
CA SER A 65 -4.12 12.69 13.27
C SER A 65 -5.06 11.63 12.66
N PHE A 66 -5.09 10.41 13.21
CA PHE A 66 -5.99 9.34 12.75
C PHE A 66 -7.17 9.20 13.70
N ALA A 67 -8.39 9.33 13.16
CA ALA A 67 -9.63 9.28 13.94
C ALA A 67 -9.86 7.93 14.65
N ARG A 68 -9.25 6.85 14.16
CA ARG A 68 -9.55 5.46 14.54
C ARG A 68 -8.31 4.59 14.59
N LEU A 69 -7.43 4.94 15.51
CA LEU A 69 -6.22 4.19 15.78
C LEU A 69 -6.52 2.98 16.68
N LYS A 70 -6.20 1.76 16.22
CA LYS A 70 -6.17 0.56 17.08
C LYS A 70 -4.73 0.09 17.20
N SER A 71 -4.20 0.06 18.43
CA SER A 71 -2.89 -0.53 18.73
C SER A 71 -3.10 -1.97 19.23
N ASP A 72 -2.94 -2.95 18.36
CA ASP A 72 -3.12 -4.37 18.67
C ASP A 72 -2.06 -5.20 17.94
N LYS A 73 -1.11 -5.75 18.72
CA LYS A 73 0.02 -6.52 18.20
C LYS A 73 -0.42 -7.81 17.50
N GLN A 74 -1.48 -8.46 17.98
CA GLN A 74 -1.96 -9.71 17.39
C GLN A 74 -2.60 -9.42 16.04
N SER A 75 -3.48 -8.42 15.96
CA SER A 75 -4.07 -7.99 14.68
C SER A 75 -3.00 -7.51 13.71
N TYR A 76 -1.99 -6.77 14.17
CA TYR A 76 -0.87 -6.32 13.34
C TYR A 76 -0.14 -7.51 12.70
N ASN A 77 0.30 -8.47 13.53
CA ASN A 77 1.03 -9.64 13.06
C ASN A 77 0.19 -10.50 12.10
N HIS A 78 -1.11 -10.63 12.38
CA HIS A 78 -2.04 -11.35 11.50
C HIS A 78 -2.14 -10.69 10.13
N LEU A 79 -2.40 -9.38 10.07
CA LEU A 79 -2.55 -8.65 8.81
C LEU A 79 -1.26 -8.61 8.00
N LEU A 80 -0.11 -8.39 8.66
CA LEU A 80 1.19 -8.44 8.02
C LEU A 80 1.45 -9.82 7.40
N ALA A 81 1.20 -10.89 8.15
CA ALA A 81 1.35 -12.25 7.67
C ALA A 81 0.39 -12.57 6.51
N SER A 82 -0.88 -12.17 6.62
CA SER A 82 -1.90 -12.38 5.59
C SER A 82 -1.53 -11.67 4.28
N MET A 83 -1.07 -10.42 4.36
CA MET A 83 -0.54 -9.69 3.20
C MET A 83 0.69 -10.38 2.58
N GLN A 84 1.64 -10.84 3.40
CA GLN A 84 2.82 -11.55 2.92
C GLN A 84 2.45 -12.86 2.19
N ARG A 85 1.45 -13.60 2.69
CA ARG A 85 0.90 -14.79 2.02
C ARG A 85 0.17 -14.44 0.73
N LEU A 86 -0.61 -13.35 0.70
CA LEU A 86 -1.27 -12.88 -0.52
C LEU A 86 -0.23 -12.63 -1.62
N ARG A 87 0.80 -11.83 -1.33
CA ARG A 87 1.88 -11.56 -2.29
C ARG A 87 2.58 -12.84 -2.71
N ALA A 88 2.88 -13.76 -1.79
CA ALA A 88 3.49 -15.03 -2.12
C ALA A 88 2.67 -15.81 -3.17
N ARG A 89 1.37 -16.01 -2.90
CA ARG A 89 0.48 -16.73 -3.82
C ARG A 89 0.38 -16.04 -5.18
N VAL A 90 0.19 -14.73 -5.20
CA VAL A 90 -0.01 -13.95 -6.42
C VAL A 90 1.29 -13.90 -7.24
N TYR A 91 2.40 -13.51 -6.63
CA TYR A 91 3.68 -13.36 -7.33
C TYR A 91 4.24 -14.70 -7.79
N LEU A 92 4.04 -15.78 -7.03
CA LEU A 92 4.45 -17.12 -7.45
C LEU A 92 3.66 -17.56 -8.68
N LYS A 93 2.32 -17.37 -8.65
CA LYS A 93 1.45 -17.71 -9.78
C LYS A 93 1.79 -16.90 -11.04
N ASP A 94 2.16 -15.64 -10.87
CA ASP A 94 2.54 -14.74 -11.97
C ASP A 94 4.02 -14.95 -12.42
N GLY A 95 4.78 -15.85 -11.78
CA GLY A 95 6.17 -16.15 -12.10
C GLY A 95 7.17 -15.05 -11.69
N ALA A 96 6.75 -14.12 -10.85
CA ALA A 96 7.56 -12.99 -10.38
C ALA A 96 8.51 -13.36 -9.23
N ILE A 97 8.22 -14.45 -8.52
CA ILE A 97 9.08 -15.05 -7.50
C ILE A 97 9.16 -16.56 -7.69
N GLN A 98 10.11 -17.18 -7.01
CA GLN A 98 10.39 -18.61 -7.05
C GLN A 98 9.92 -19.31 -5.77
N PRO A 99 9.63 -20.63 -5.81
CA PRO A 99 9.14 -21.36 -4.64
C PRO A 99 10.05 -21.25 -3.40
N TRP A 100 11.37 -21.17 -3.60
CA TRP A 100 12.35 -21.07 -2.50
C TRP A 100 12.44 -19.68 -1.87
N GLU A 101 11.78 -18.66 -2.45
CA GLU A 101 11.68 -17.32 -1.87
C GLU A 101 10.52 -17.21 -0.85
N ILE A 102 9.76 -18.28 -0.67
CA ILE A 102 8.62 -18.38 0.25
C ILE A 102 9.05 -19.18 1.47
N ASP A 103 8.69 -18.70 2.67
CA ASP A 103 8.98 -19.42 3.92
C ASP A 103 8.02 -20.60 4.17
N ASN A 104 8.29 -21.37 5.23
CA ASN A 104 7.46 -22.52 5.62
C ASN A 104 6.01 -22.15 5.98
N ASP A 105 5.73 -20.88 6.26
CA ASP A 105 4.40 -20.36 6.57
C ASP A 105 3.66 -19.85 5.30
N GLY A 106 4.26 -20.02 4.12
CA GLY A 106 3.72 -19.57 2.85
C GLY A 106 3.87 -18.06 2.61
N ARG A 107 4.79 -17.40 3.30
CA ARG A 107 4.98 -15.94 3.25
C ARG A 107 6.13 -15.56 2.33
N PHE A 108 5.91 -14.53 1.53
CA PHE A 108 6.96 -13.83 0.80
C PHE A 108 7.29 -12.53 1.54
N HIS A 109 8.50 -12.47 2.08
CA HIS A 109 9.00 -11.32 2.86
C HIS A 109 9.73 -10.38 1.92
N MET A 110 9.26 -9.13 1.84
CA MET A 110 10.02 -8.10 1.14
C MET A 110 10.84 -7.33 2.17
N PRO A 111 12.11 -6.98 1.87
CA PRO A 111 12.90 -6.15 2.75
C PRO A 111 12.16 -4.87 3.17
N GLY A 112 12.14 -4.64 4.48
CA GLY A 112 11.53 -3.47 5.11
C GLY A 112 10.01 -3.50 5.25
N ASP A 113 9.34 -4.65 5.12
CA ASP A 113 7.89 -4.72 5.30
C ASP A 113 7.43 -4.12 6.63
N GLU A 114 8.12 -4.36 7.74
CA GLU A 114 7.77 -3.80 9.05
C GLU A 114 8.03 -2.29 9.18
N GLN A 115 8.72 -1.69 8.20
CA GLN A 115 9.06 -0.27 8.12
C GLN A 115 8.12 0.49 7.17
N CYS A 116 7.27 -0.23 6.44
CA CYS A 116 6.36 0.35 5.46
C CYS A 116 4.98 0.61 6.04
N TRP A 117 4.29 1.59 5.46
CA TRP A 117 2.84 1.66 5.55
C TRP A 117 2.25 0.67 4.55
N HIS A 118 1.21 -0.05 4.94
CA HIS A 118 0.48 -0.96 4.05
C HIS A 118 -0.97 -0.54 3.95
N LEU A 119 -1.45 -0.41 2.72
CA LEU A 119 -2.85 -0.14 2.39
C LEU A 119 -3.46 -1.49 2.06
N LEU A 120 -4.41 -1.95 2.86
CA LEU A 120 -4.94 -3.29 2.83
C LEU A 120 -6.43 -3.27 2.52
N LEU A 121 -6.84 -4.15 1.61
CA LEU A 121 -8.23 -4.54 1.43
C LEU A 121 -8.42 -5.87 2.15
N VAL A 122 -9.32 -5.87 3.14
CA VAL A 122 -9.52 -6.99 4.06
C VAL A 122 -10.96 -7.48 3.99
N ASP A 123 -11.14 -8.77 3.76
CA ASP A 123 -12.47 -9.39 3.65
C ASP A 123 -13.14 -9.63 5.02
N ASP A 124 -14.33 -10.23 4.98
CA ASP A 124 -15.11 -10.60 6.16
C ASP A 124 -14.41 -11.65 7.03
N ALA A 125 -13.55 -12.50 6.45
CA ALA A 125 -12.75 -13.49 7.16
C ALA A 125 -11.49 -12.90 7.82
N LYS A 126 -11.27 -11.59 7.70
CA LYS A 126 -10.07 -10.87 8.17
C LYS A 126 -8.80 -11.28 7.42
N GLU A 127 -8.94 -11.73 6.19
CA GLU A 127 -7.83 -12.00 5.29
C GLU A 127 -7.60 -10.84 4.32
N VAL A 128 -6.34 -10.60 3.99
CA VAL A 128 -5.94 -9.57 3.03
C VAL A 128 -6.17 -10.13 1.63
N VAL A 129 -7.06 -9.47 0.89
CA VAL A 129 -7.39 -9.80 -0.50
C VAL A 129 -6.76 -8.82 -1.50
N GLY A 130 -6.29 -7.67 -1.02
CA GLY A 130 -5.53 -6.71 -1.82
C GLY A 130 -4.59 -5.89 -0.94
N CYS A 131 -3.44 -5.51 -1.48
CA CYS A 131 -2.49 -4.67 -0.75
C CYS A 131 -1.65 -3.78 -1.65
N ALA A 132 -1.20 -2.64 -1.11
CA ALA A 132 -0.06 -1.87 -1.62
C ALA A 132 0.82 -1.41 -0.45
N ARG A 133 2.11 -1.20 -0.75
CA ARG A 133 3.14 -0.85 0.23
C ARG A 133 3.73 0.51 -0.08
N TYR A 134 3.90 1.33 0.96
CA TYR A 134 4.47 2.67 0.89
C TYR A 134 5.66 2.75 1.85
N LEU A 135 6.88 2.78 1.29
CA LEU A 135 8.10 3.01 2.05
C LEU A 135 8.45 4.50 1.99
N VAL A 136 8.30 5.18 3.12
CA VAL A 136 8.67 6.60 3.24
C VAL A 136 10.15 6.71 3.52
N HIS A 137 10.84 7.48 2.70
CA HIS A 137 12.26 7.76 2.85
C HIS A 137 12.51 9.14 3.45
N ASP A 138 13.69 9.32 4.03
CA ASP A 138 14.16 10.64 4.45
C ASP A 138 14.24 11.59 3.24
N LYS A 139 14.10 12.90 3.49
CA LYS A 139 14.16 13.94 2.45
C LYS A 139 15.48 13.92 1.66
N ASN A 140 16.57 13.47 2.29
CA ASN A 140 17.89 13.41 1.68
C ASN A 140 18.23 12.03 1.09
N VAL A 141 17.27 11.11 0.98
CA VAL A 141 17.50 9.78 0.40
C VAL A 141 18.13 9.89 -0.97
N ARG A 142 19.13 9.07 -1.24
CA ARG A 142 19.85 9.02 -2.52
C ARG A 142 19.35 7.87 -3.38
N TYR A 143 19.55 7.96 -4.70
CA TYR A 143 19.20 6.90 -5.63
C TYR A 143 19.71 5.52 -5.18
N GLU A 144 20.95 5.43 -4.70
CA GLU A 144 21.57 4.17 -4.27
C GLU A 144 20.85 3.52 -3.08
N ASN A 145 20.11 4.31 -2.29
CA ASN A 145 19.35 3.82 -1.14
C ASN A 145 17.94 3.37 -1.53
N LEU A 146 17.50 3.65 -2.75
CA LEU A 146 16.19 3.23 -3.26
C LEU A 146 16.25 1.79 -3.75
N ARG A 147 15.15 1.05 -3.60
CA ARG A 147 15.03 -0.33 -4.09
C ARG A 147 15.14 -0.40 -5.61
N VAL A 148 14.66 0.62 -6.31
CA VAL A 148 14.74 0.69 -7.78
C VAL A 148 16.18 0.60 -8.29
N SER A 149 17.17 1.09 -7.53
CA SER A 149 18.59 1.01 -7.92
C SER A 149 19.16 -0.41 -7.94
N HIS A 150 18.45 -1.36 -7.31
CA HIS A 150 18.83 -2.78 -7.26
C HIS A 150 18.09 -3.61 -8.31
N SER A 151 17.18 -3.00 -9.07
CA SER A 151 16.36 -3.69 -10.09
C SER A 151 17.21 -4.18 -11.27
N PRO A 152 16.75 -5.19 -12.03
CA PRO A 152 17.39 -5.58 -13.28
C PRO A 152 17.55 -4.42 -14.26
N LEU A 153 16.55 -3.53 -14.34
CA LEU A 153 16.58 -2.35 -15.21
C LEU A 153 17.69 -1.37 -14.82
N ALA A 154 17.99 -1.22 -13.53
CA ALA A 154 19.10 -0.39 -13.06
C ALA A 154 20.48 -0.95 -13.41
N LYS A 155 20.59 -2.27 -13.66
CA LYS A 155 21.82 -2.96 -14.03
C LYS A 155 21.99 -3.10 -15.55
N ASP A 156 20.97 -2.74 -16.32
CA ASP A 156 21.01 -2.81 -17.78
C ASP A 156 21.90 -1.72 -18.38
N ALA A 157 22.74 -2.08 -19.36
CA ALA A 157 23.71 -1.15 -19.95
C ALA A 157 23.04 -0.03 -20.77
N SER A 158 21.85 -0.26 -21.30
CA SER A 158 21.13 0.70 -22.16
C SER A 158 20.09 1.54 -21.42
N TRP A 159 19.58 1.01 -20.30
CA TRP A 159 18.52 1.63 -19.50
C TRP A 159 18.96 2.11 -18.12
N GLY A 160 20.04 1.56 -17.54
CA GLY A 160 20.43 1.84 -16.15
C GLY A 160 20.74 3.31 -15.90
N GLU A 161 21.50 3.95 -16.79
CA GLU A 161 21.78 5.39 -16.69
C GLU A 161 20.52 6.24 -16.86
N LYS A 162 19.66 5.90 -17.84
CA LYS A 162 18.41 6.61 -18.09
C LYS A 162 17.46 6.54 -16.88
N LEU A 163 17.33 5.35 -16.29
CA LEU A 163 16.55 5.13 -15.07
C LEU A 163 17.10 5.97 -13.93
N ARG A 164 18.42 5.93 -13.71
CA ARG A 164 19.07 6.75 -12.68
C ARG A 164 18.80 8.23 -12.88
N THR A 165 19.02 8.76 -14.09
CA THR A 165 18.78 10.18 -14.40
C THR A 165 17.33 10.57 -14.13
N ALA A 166 16.36 9.73 -14.53
CA ALA A 166 14.94 10.00 -14.27
C ALA A 166 14.63 10.07 -12.77
N VAL A 167 15.08 9.08 -12.00
CA VAL A 167 14.83 9.01 -10.55
C VAL A 167 15.57 10.10 -9.78
N ASP A 168 16.83 10.40 -10.13
CA ASP A 168 17.58 11.51 -9.53
C ASP A 168 16.91 12.86 -9.79
N SER A 169 16.33 13.07 -10.98
CA SER A 169 15.56 14.28 -11.29
C SER A 169 14.33 14.41 -10.40
N ASP A 170 13.60 13.31 -10.17
CA ASP A 170 12.45 13.30 -9.27
C ASP A 170 12.84 13.54 -7.81
N LEU A 171 13.95 12.96 -7.35
CA LEU A 171 14.50 13.21 -6.02
C LEU A 171 14.90 14.67 -5.83
N GLN A 172 15.54 15.29 -6.83
CA GLN A 172 15.90 16.70 -6.79
C GLN A 172 14.66 17.60 -6.69
N ARG A 173 13.61 17.30 -7.47
CA ARG A 173 12.34 18.01 -7.40
C ARG A 173 11.70 17.88 -6.02
N ALA A 174 11.61 16.67 -5.47
CA ALA A 174 11.05 16.45 -4.13
C ALA A 174 11.81 17.24 -3.05
N ARG A 175 13.15 17.26 -3.11
CA ARG A 175 13.99 18.05 -2.19
C ARG A 175 13.78 19.55 -2.32
N ALA A 176 13.71 20.07 -3.55
CA ALA A 176 13.48 21.50 -3.80
C ALA A 176 12.14 21.97 -3.22
N GLU A 177 11.16 21.07 -3.16
CA GLU A 177 9.84 21.32 -2.58
C GLU A 177 9.75 20.97 -1.08
N GLY A 178 10.84 20.51 -0.47
CA GLY A 178 10.89 20.10 0.93
C GLY A 178 10.04 18.85 1.26
N LEU A 179 9.71 18.04 0.25
CA LEU A 179 8.91 16.82 0.36
C LEU A 179 9.77 15.61 0.74
N CYS A 180 9.16 14.63 1.40
CA CYS A 180 9.74 13.30 1.54
C CYS A 180 9.50 12.49 0.25
N TYR A 181 10.37 11.51 -0.01
CA TYR A 181 10.21 10.60 -1.15
C TYR A 181 9.56 9.29 -0.68
N VAL A 182 8.69 8.70 -1.52
CA VAL A 182 8.00 7.45 -1.20
C VAL A 182 8.19 6.43 -2.31
N GLU A 183 8.67 5.24 -1.97
CA GLU A 183 8.63 4.09 -2.87
C GLU A 183 7.33 3.32 -2.67
N VAL A 184 6.47 3.37 -3.69
CA VAL A 184 5.25 2.57 -3.75
C VAL A 184 5.56 1.24 -4.43
N GLY A 185 5.07 0.13 -3.88
CA GLY A 185 5.27 -1.19 -4.46
C GLY A 185 4.52 -2.27 -3.69
N GLY A 186 4.96 -3.53 -3.83
CA GLY A 186 4.33 -4.64 -3.10
C GLY A 186 2.83 -4.80 -3.42
N TRP A 187 2.41 -4.36 -4.61
CA TRP A 187 1.02 -4.37 -5.03
C TRP A 187 0.61 -5.80 -5.38
N ALA A 188 -0.42 -6.32 -4.72
CA ALA A 188 -1.02 -7.59 -5.06
C ALA A 188 -2.54 -7.51 -4.89
N LEU A 189 -3.26 -8.27 -5.70
CA LEU A 189 -4.71 -8.41 -5.64
C LEU A 189 -5.06 -9.87 -5.92
N ALA A 190 -5.90 -10.43 -5.05
CA ALA A 190 -6.43 -11.77 -5.19
C ALA A 190 -7.20 -11.89 -6.52
N GLU A 191 -7.13 -13.07 -7.14
CA GLU A 191 -7.55 -13.28 -8.53
C GLU A 191 -9.05 -13.03 -8.73
N GLU A 192 -9.85 -13.44 -7.75
CA GLU A 192 -11.29 -13.24 -7.67
C GLU A 192 -11.70 -11.77 -7.58
N TRP A 193 -10.76 -10.89 -7.20
CA TRP A 193 -10.95 -9.43 -7.16
C TRP A 193 -10.40 -8.72 -8.41
N ARG A 194 -9.71 -9.42 -9.32
CA ARG A 194 -9.27 -8.85 -10.60
C ARG A 194 -10.50 -8.50 -11.45
N ASN A 195 -10.37 -7.49 -12.31
CA ASN A 195 -11.45 -6.89 -13.10
C ASN A 195 -12.58 -6.23 -12.27
N THR A 196 -12.31 -5.92 -11.00
CA THR A 196 -13.15 -5.07 -10.17
C THR A 196 -12.48 -3.70 -9.95
N LYS A 197 -13.15 -2.79 -9.23
CA LYS A 197 -12.54 -1.51 -8.84
C LYS A 197 -11.57 -1.62 -7.65
N ALA A 198 -11.47 -2.80 -7.03
CA ALA A 198 -10.66 -3.01 -5.83
C ALA A 198 -9.19 -2.59 -6.00
N ALA A 199 -8.61 -2.80 -7.19
CA ALA A 199 -7.25 -2.35 -7.49
C ALA A 199 -7.08 -0.84 -7.34
N LEU A 200 -8.07 -0.05 -7.79
CA LEU A 200 -8.05 1.41 -7.71
C LEU A 200 -8.32 1.88 -6.28
N GLU A 201 -9.23 1.21 -5.57
CA GLU A 201 -9.58 1.55 -4.18
C GLU A 201 -8.42 1.35 -3.20
N ILE A 202 -7.39 0.57 -3.57
CA ILE A 202 -6.16 0.45 -2.77
C ILE A 202 -5.31 1.74 -2.84
N LEU A 203 -5.43 2.54 -3.90
CA LEU A 203 -4.53 3.67 -4.21
C LEU A 203 -5.21 5.05 -4.19
N VAL A 204 -6.54 5.12 -4.08
CA VAL A 204 -7.35 6.35 -4.25
C VAL A 204 -8.02 6.78 -2.95
#